data_AF-A0A7C5K6G3-F1
#
_entry.id   AF-A0A7C5K6G3-F1
#
_cell.length_a   1.000
_cell.length_b   1.000
_cell.length_c   1.000
_cell.angle_alpha   90.00
_cell.angle_beta   90.00
_cell.angle_gamma   90.00
#
_symmetry.space_group_name_H-M   'P 1'
#
loop_
_entity.id
_entity.type
_entity.pdbx_description
1 polymer ?
#
loop_
_entity_poly.entity_id
_entity_poly.type
_entity_poly.pdbx_seq_one_letter_code
_entity_poly.pdbx_strand_id
1 'polypeptide(L)' 'MSERKTKIFNFIKESDQPVDVEKIRKACKIGNWNTALKHCLELLLEGKINGQKTSKSWVFWKEGGE' A
#
# COMPACT_ATOMS: atom_id res chain seq x y z
N MET A 1 -7.78 -11.29 6.12
CA MET A 1 -7.04 -10.57 5.06
C MET A 1 -6.56 -11.58 4.02
N SER A 2 -6.70 -11.29 2.72
CA SER A 2 -6.12 -12.12 1.65
C SER A 2 -4.59 -12.04 1.67
N GLU A 3 -3.89 -13.10 1.23
CA GLU A 3 -2.41 -13.17 1.24
C GLU A 3 -1.73 -11.97 0.56
N ARG A 4 -2.35 -11.42 -0.49
CA ARG A 4 -1.87 -10.22 -1.20
C ARG A 4 -1.93 -8.96 -0.33
N LYS A 5 -3.03 -8.76 0.40
CA LYS A 5 -3.18 -7.63 1.32
C LYS A 5 -2.15 -7.69 2.45
N THR A 6 -1.88 -8.88 2.98
CA THR A 6 -0.87 -9.09 4.03
C THR A 6 0.54 -8.75 3.54
N LYS A 7 0.90 -9.16 2.31
CA LYS A 7 2.20 -8.78 1.70
C LYS A 7 2.35 -7.27 1.54
N ILE A 8 1.31 -6.61 1.03
CA ILE A 8 1.30 -5.15 0.85
C ILE A 8 1.45 -4.46 2.20
N PHE A 9 0.67 -4.89 3.20
CA PHE A 9 0.71 -4.35 4.55
C PHE A 9 2.10 -4.49 5.18
N ASN A 10 2.69 -5.69 5.15
CA ASN A 10 4.03 -5.92 5.69
C ASN A 10 5.08 -5.06 4.97
N PHE A 11 5.05 -5.01 3.64
CA PHE A 11 5.97 -4.19 2.85
C PHE A 11 5.88 -2.70 3.22
N ILE A 12 4.67 -2.16 3.40
CA ILE A 12 4.45 -0.77 3.81
C ILE A 12 4.92 -0.56 5.26
N LYS A 13 4.74 -1.55 6.14
CA LYS A 13 5.20 -1.49 7.54
C LYS A 13 6.72 -1.50 7.68
N GLU A 14 7.40 -2.28 6.85
CA GLU A 14 8.86 -2.35 6.79
C GLU A 14 9.47 -1.13 6.09
N SER A 15 8.69 -0.42 5.27
CA SER A 15 9.14 0.81 4.63
C SER A 15 9.05 1.99 5.59
N ASP A 16 10.19 2.63 5.82
CA ASP A 16 10.24 3.85 6.65
C ASP A 16 9.77 5.10 5.89
N GLN A 17 9.71 5.03 4.55
CA GLN A 17 9.26 6.11 3.68
C GLN A 17 7.92 5.78 3.02
N PRO A 18 7.13 6.80 2.63
CA PRO A 18 5.96 6.62 1.79
C PRO A 18 6.32 5.93 0.47
N VAL A 19 5.56 4.90 0.12
CA VAL A 19 5.75 4.09 -1.08
C VAL A 19 4.59 4.26 -2.04
N ASP A 20 4.91 4.41 -3.32
CA ASP A 20 3.95 4.47 -4.40
C ASP A 20 3.41 3.08 -4.78
N VAL A 21 2.24 3.08 -5.43
CA VAL A 21 1.56 1.86 -5.89
C VAL A 21 2.45 1.01 -6.81
N GLU A 22 3.31 1.64 -7.63
CA GLU A 22 4.18 0.89 -8.54
C GLU A 22 5.24 0.09 -7.78
N LYS A 23 5.87 0.72 -6.78
CA LYS A 23 6.84 0.07 -5.91
C LYS A 23 6.21 -1.08 -5.13
N ILE A 24 5.01 -0.87 -4.57
CA ILE A 24 4.22 -1.92 -3.91
C ILE A 24 3.90 -3.06 -4.89
N ARG A 25 3.47 -2.74 -6.10
CA ARG A 25 3.14 -3.72 -7.15
C ARG A 25 4.35 -4.61 -7.47
N LYS A 26 5.53 -4.00 -7.67
CA LYS A 26 6.78 -4.71 -7.96
C LYS A 26 7.20 -5.58 -6.78
N ALA A 27 7.18 -5.05 -5.55
CA ALA A 27 7.56 -5.76 -4.34
C ALA A 27 6.63 -6.96 -4.05
N CYS A 28 5.32 -6.75 -4.20
CA CYS A 28 4.31 -7.78 -3.94
C CYS A 28 4.05 -8.73 -5.13
N LYS A 29 4.80 -8.56 -6.25
CA LYS A 29 4.63 -9.32 -7.51
C LYS A 29 3.18 -9.32 -8.02
N ILE A 30 2.50 -8.18 -7.95
CA ILE A 30 1.13 -8.02 -8.42
C ILE A 30 1.16 -7.68 -9.91
N GLY A 31 0.59 -8.52 -10.76
CA GLY A 31 0.59 -8.28 -12.21
C GLY A 31 -0.14 -6.99 -12.60
N ASN A 32 -1.33 -6.76 -12.01
CA ASN A 32 -2.21 -5.67 -12.38
C ASN A 32 -2.11 -4.48 -11.42
N TRP A 33 -1.83 -3.30 -11.96
CA TRP A 33 -1.72 -2.06 -11.18
C TRP A 33 -3.03 -1.68 -10.48
N ASN A 34 -4.17 -1.83 -11.14
CA ASN A 34 -5.47 -1.49 -10.57
C ASN A 34 -5.83 -2.42 -9.40
N THR A 35 -5.42 -3.69 -9.47
CA THR A 35 -5.58 -4.64 -8.36
C THR A 35 -4.72 -4.26 -7.16
N ALA A 36 -3.47 -3.84 -7.39
CA ALA A 36 -2.59 -3.36 -6.32
C ALA A 36 -3.19 -2.12 -5.64
N LEU A 37 -3.64 -1.13 -6.43
CA LEU A 37 -4.29 0.07 -5.93
C LEU A 37 -5.55 -0.26 -5.11
N LYS A 38 -6.43 -1.12 -5.63
CA LYS A 38 -7.66 -1.54 -4.93
C LYS A 38 -7.32 -2.08 -3.55
N HIS A 39 -6.36 -2.99 -3.45
CA HIS A 39 -5.96 -3.55 -2.16
C HIS A 39 -5.34 -2.51 -1.21
N CYS A 40 -4.58 -1.54 -1.72
CA CYS A 40 -4.05 -0.45 -0.89
C CYS A 40 -5.18 0.45 -0.36
N LEU A 41 -6.16 0.79 -1.21
CA LEU A 41 -7.33 1.58 -0.81
C LEU A 41 -8.20 0.84 0.20
N GLU A 42 -8.38 -0.47 0.06
CA GLU A 42 -9.07 -1.29 1.07
C GLU A 42 -8.34 -1.21 2.42
N LEU A 43 -7.01 -1.37 2.44
CA LEU A 43 -6.23 -1.25 3.68
C LEU A 43 -6.29 0.14 4.31
N LEU A 44 -6.36 1.19 3.47
CA LEU A 44 -6.56 2.56 3.91
C LEU A 44 -7.94 2.75 4.55
N LEU A 45 -9.00 2.24 3.91
CA LEU A 45 -10.38 2.29 4.44
C LEU A 45 -10.53 1.46 5.72
N GLU A 46 -9.81 0.34 5.83
CA GLU A 46 -9.75 -0.51 7.02
C GLU A 46 -8.93 0.12 8.17
N GLY A 47 -8.32 1.30 7.97
CA GLY A 47 -7.49 1.97 8.98
C GLY A 47 -6.22 1.17 9.32
N LYS A 48 -5.66 0.43 8.35
CA LYS A 48 -4.43 -0.35 8.55
C LYS A 48 -3.18 0.42 8.12
N ILE A 49 -3.32 1.29 7.13
CA ILE A 49 -2.24 2.09 6.55
C ILE A 49 -2.76 3.50 6.32
N ASN A 50 -1.83 4.44 6.21
CA ASN A 50 -2.14 5.77 5.71
C ASN A 50 -1.83 5.86 4.21
N GLY A 51 -2.49 6.79 3.56
CA GLY A 51 -2.27 7.04 2.14
C GLY A 51 -2.78 8.39 1.73
N GLN A 52 -2.10 8.98 0.74
CA GLN A 52 -2.43 10.27 0.18
C GLN A 52 -2.31 10.25 -1.33
N LYS A 53 -3.29 10.87 -1.98
CA LYS A 53 -3.25 11.12 -3.41
C LYS A 53 -2.35 12.32 -3.68
N THR A 54 -1.29 12.10 -4.45
CA THR A 54 -0.44 13.16 -5.01
C THR A 54 -0.89 13.52 -6.42
N SER A 55 -0.29 14.56 -7.01
CA SER A 55 -0.58 14.98 -8.39
C SER A 55 -0.29 13.89 -9.45
N LYS A 56 0.56 12.90 -9.13
CA LYS A 56 1.00 11.86 -10.08
C LYS A 56 0.47 10.46 -9.74
N SER A 57 0.35 10.12 -8.45
CA SER A 57 -0.09 8.79 -8.01
C SER A 57 -0.52 8.77 -6.54
N TRP A 58 -1.01 7.63 -6.07
CA TRP A 58 -1.17 7.39 -4.64
C TRP A 58 0.14 6.93 -4.01
N VAL A 59 0.42 7.45 -2.82
CA VAL A 59 1.49 6.97 -1.94
C VAL A 59 0.88 6.50 -0.63
N PHE A 60 1.47 5.46 -0.04
CA PHE A 60 1.00 4.81 1.17
C PHE A 60 2.16 4.64 2.17
N TRP A 61 1.86 4.74 3.45
CA TRP A 61 2.85 4.57 4.52
C TRP A 61 2.21 3.90 5.74
N LYS A 62 3.06 3.38 6.63
CA LYS A 62 2.61 2.76 7.88
C LYS A 62 1.78 3.74 8.70
N GLU A 63 0.79 3.23 9.42
CA GLU A 63 0.16 4.02 10.47
C GLU A 63 1.22 4.41 11.49
N GLY A 64 1.46 5.71 11.64
CA GLY A 64 2.30 6.24 12.69
C GLY A 64 1.52 6.12 13.99
N GLY A 65 1.67 4.97 14.66
CA GLY A 65 1.30 4.89 16.06
C GLY A 65 2.21 5.85 16.83
N GLU A 66 1.59 6.78 17.55
CA GLU A 66 2.21 7.54 18.63
C GLU A 66 2.90 6.60 19.64
#